data_AF-A0A835MAY1-F1
#
_entry.id   AF-A0A835MAY1-F1
#
_cell.length_a   1.000
_cell.length_b   1.000
_cell.length_c   1.000
_cell.angle_alpha   90.00
_cell.angle_beta   90.00
_cell.angle_gamma   90.00
#
_symmetry.space_group_name_H-M   'P 1'
#
loop_
_entity.id
_entity.type
_entity.pdbx_description
1 polymer ?
#
loop_
_entity_poly.entity_id
_entity_poly.type
_entity_poly.pdbx_seq_one_letter_code
_entity_poly.pdbx_strand_id
1 'polypeptide(L)'
;MKETKISKTCHEEFDMLVKGCAESGEAGMMAKLLQEIKEEQRADCGVHEWNNVIHFFCKKRLMQDAEKALKKMRALGQTPNAQTFTGYAAIGGKYIEVTELWGEMKDLASSSSMKFDQELLDSVLYTFVRGGFFLRANEVVEKMEAGDMFIDKYKYRTIFLKYHKTLDKKKNPKVQTEARFKRREAALAFRKWLGLL
;
A
#
# COMPACT_ATOMS: atom_id res chain seq x y z
N MET A 1 31.68 -18.80 3.52
CA MET A 1 30.44 -19.41 3.00
C MET A 1 29.59 -19.93 4.17
N LYS A 2 28.73 -19.09 4.76
CA LYS A 2 27.77 -19.49 5.84
C LYS A 2 26.37 -18.87 5.70
N GLU A 3 26.12 -18.07 4.65
CA GLU A 3 24.89 -17.28 4.49
C GLU A 3 23.67 -18.10 4.00
N THR A 4 23.88 -19.26 3.37
CA THR A 4 22.79 -20.04 2.75
C THR A 4 21.96 -20.89 3.72
N LYS A 5 22.43 -21.12 4.95
CA LYS A 5 21.73 -21.96 5.93
C LYS A 5 20.78 -21.17 6.84
N ILE A 6 21.01 -19.86 6.99
CA ILE A 6 20.25 -18.97 7.90
C ILE A 6 18.94 -18.50 7.25
N SER A 7 18.97 -18.20 5.94
CA SER A 7 17.78 -17.85 5.16
C SER A 7 16.73 -18.97 5.10
N LYS A 8 17.18 -20.24 5.11
CA LYS A 8 16.31 -21.40 4.96
C LYS A 8 15.51 -21.71 6.23
N THR A 9 16.13 -21.57 7.40
CA THR A 9 15.46 -21.80 8.69
C THR A 9 14.40 -20.74 8.97
N CYS A 10 14.73 -19.47 8.73
CA CYS A 10 13.77 -18.37 8.90
C CYS A 10 12.54 -18.57 8.00
N HIS A 11 12.72 -19.03 6.76
CA HIS A 11 11.62 -19.32 5.84
C HIS A 11 10.74 -20.51 6.28
N GLU A 12 11.32 -21.55 6.89
CA GLU A 12 10.59 -22.73 7.37
C GLU A 12 9.80 -22.44 8.65
N GLU A 13 10.38 -21.70 9.60
CA GLU A 13 9.70 -21.19 10.81
C GLU A 13 8.54 -20.27 10.42
N PHE A 14 8.77 -19.42 9.41
CA PHE A 14 7.78 -18.50 8.87
C PHE A 14 6.58 -19.20 8.22
N ASP A 15 6.84 -20.23 7.41
CA ASP A 15 5.80 -20.99 6.72
C ASP A 15 4.99 -21.85 7.69
N MET A 16 5.63 -22.36 8.74
CA MET A 16 4.98 -23.06 9.86
C MET A 16 4.08 -22.12 10.67
N LEU A 17 4.51 -20.87 10.89
CA LEU A 17 3.75 -19.82 11.55
C LEU A 17 2.55 -19.34 10.73
N VAL A 18 2.72 -19.13 9.42
CA VAL A 18 1.61 -18.80 8.50
C VAL A 18 0.55 -19.91 8.49
N LYS A 19 0.98 -21.18 8.56
CA LYS A 19 0.07 -22.34 8.68
C LYS A 19 -0.63 -22.40 10.03
N GLY A 20 0.09 -22.28 11.16
CA GLY A 20 -0.51 -22.27 12.50
C GLY A 20 -1.44 -21.07 12.75
N CYS A 21 -1.15 -19.93 12.12
CA CYS A 21 -1.97 -18.73 12.20
C CYS A 21 -3.27 -18.80 11.36
N ALA A 22 -3.38 -19.73 10.41
CA ALA A 22 -4.65 -19.96 9.70
C ALA A 22 -5.72 -20.58 10.62
N GLU A 23 -5.30 -21.18 11.75
CA GLU A 23 -6.15 -21.98 12.64
C GLU A 23 -6.60 -21.22 13.90
N SER A 24 -5.92 -20.13 14.31
CA SER A 24 -6.26 -19.36 15.53
C SER A 24 -6.73 -17.93 15.23
N GLY A 25 -7.89 -17.54 15.75
CA GLY A 25 -8.57 -16.28 15.45
C GLY A 25 -7.80 -14.98 15.77
N GLU A 26 -7.66 -14.16 14.71
CA GLU A 26 -7.61 -12.69 14.51
C GLU A 26 -7.00 -11.68 15.52
N ALA A 27 -6.57 -12.01 16.74
CA ALA A 27 -5.97 -11.00 17.63
C ALA A 27 -4.64 -11.43 18.25
N GLY A 28 -3.58 -10.65 18.01
CA GLY A 28 -2.27 -10.84 18.65
C GLY A 28 -1.29 -11.70 17.88
N MET A 29 -1.51 -11.93 16.58
CA MET A 29 -0.61 -12.74 15.75
C MET A 29 0.79 -12.13 15.67
N MET A 30 0.89 -10.81 15.55
CA MET A 30 2.20 -10.13 15.56
C MET A 30 2.92 -10.27 16.91
N ALA A 31 2.19 -10.32 18.03
CA ALA A 31 2.81 -10.47 19.35
C ALA A 31 3.43 -11.88 19.51
N LYS A 32 2.74 -12.92 19.01
CA LYS A 32 3.29 -14.29 18.95
C LYS A 32 4.50 -14.36 18.03
N LEU A 33 4.41 -13.81 16.83
CA LEU A 33 5.53 -13.72 15.89
C LEU A 33 6.77 -13.06 16.53
N LEU A 34 6.57 -11.96 17.28
CA LEU A 34 7.66 -11.28 17.97
C LEU A 34 8.23 -12.05 19.16
N GLN A 35 7.42 -12.87 19.82
CA GLN A 35 7.86 -13.73 20.92
C GLN A 35 8.76 -14.84 20.39
N GLU A 36 8.34 -15.52 19.32
CA GLU A 36 9.12 -16.60 18.70
C GLU A 36 10.43 -16.06 18.09
N ILE A 37 10.39 -14.93 17.38
CA ILE A 37 11.62 -14.26 16.87
C ILE A 37 12.58 -13.86 18.00
N LYS A 38 12.07 -13.51 19.19
CA LYS A 38 12.91 -13.17 20.36
C LYS A 38 13.51 -14.39 21.03
N GLU A 39 12.78 -15.50 21.12
CA GLU A 39 13.21 -16.73 21.77
C GLU A 39 14.37 -17.40 21.00
N GLU A 40 14.45 -17.22 19.68
CA GLU A 40 15.51 -17.81 18.84
C GLU A 40 16.75 -16.92 18.62
N GLN A 41 16.77 -15.68 19.11
CA GLN A 41 17.95 -14.80 19.20
C GLN A 41 18.83 -14.67 17.92
N ARG A 42 18.30 -14.98 16.72
CA ARG A 42 19.13 -15.09 15.49
C ARG A 42 18.51 -14.64 14.17
N ALA A 43 17.30 -14.10 14.12
CA ALA A 43 16.72 -13.79 12.83
C ALA A 43 17.09 -12.37 12.37
N ASP A 44 18.21 -12.26 11.66
CA ASP A 44 18.42 -11.19 10.67
C ASP A 44 17.42 -11.41 9.52
N CYS A 45 16.13 -11.20 9.82
CA CYS A 45 15.07 -11.29 8.82
C CYS A 45 15.29 -10.19 7.79
N GLY A 46 15.55 -10.59 6.56
CA GLY A 46 15.72 -9.67 5.45
C GLY A 46 14.42 -8.94 5.10
N VAL A 47 14.54 -7.99 4.18
CA VAL A 47 13.40 -7.22 3.63
C VAL A 47 12.31 -8.16 3.08
N HIS A 48 12.70 -9.30 2.49
CA HIS A 48 11.77 -10.24 1.85
C HIS A 48 10.85 -10.93 2.87
N GLU A 49 11.38 -11.37 4.00
CA GLU A 49 10.63 -12.01 5.07
C GLU A 49 9.61 -11.03 5.69
N TRP A 50 10.03 -9.79 5.95
CA TRP A 50 9.14 -8.73 6.43
C TRP A 50 8.02 -8.40 5.43
N ASN A 51 8.34 -8.40 4.13
CA ASN A 51 7.33 -8.20 3.09
C ASN A 51 6.27 -9.30 3.12
N ASN A 52 6.66 -10.56 3.33
CA ASN A 52 5.73 -11.67 3.44
C ASN A 52 4.82 -11.54 4.66
N VAL A 53 5.34 -11.11 5.82
CA VAL A 53 4.54 -10.83 7.04
C VAL A 53 3.47 -9.81 6.73
N ILE A 54 3.91 -8.68 6.18
CA ILE A 54 3.06 -7.53 5.92
C ILE A 54 1.98 -7.94 4.92
N HIS A 55 2.36 -8.63 3.85
CA HIS A 55 1.41 -9.12 2.85
C HIS A 55 0.42 -10.14 3.42
N PHE A 56 0.85 -11.05 4.32
CA PHE A 56 -0.04 -11.98 5.01
C PHE A 56 -1.07 -11.25 5.88
N PHE A 57 -0.62 -10.34 6.75
CA PHE A 57 -1.53 -9.59 7.64
C PHE A 57 -2.47 -8.70 6.85
N CYS A 58 -1.96 -8.04 5.81
CA CYS A 58 -2.78 -7.36 4.84
C CYS A 58 -3.85 -8.33 4.32
N LYS A 59 -3.50 -9.48 3.71
CA LYS A 59 -4.46 -10.45 3.12
C LYS A 59 -5.55 -10.91 4.11
N LYS A 60 -5.20 -11.05 5.39
CA LYS A 60 -6.12 -11.40 6.47
C LYS A 60 -6.92 -10.21 7.03
N ARG A 61 -6.76 -9.01 6.46
CA ARG A 61 -7.34 -7.74 6.93
C ARG A 61 -6.91 -7.34 8.35
N LEU A 62 -5.81 -7.90 8.85
CA LEU A 62 -5.22 -7.63 10.15
C LEU A 62 -4.30 -6.40 10.10
N MET A 63 -4.88 -5.24 9.76
CA MET A 63 -4.11 -4.03 9.46
C MET A 63 -3.30 -3.50 10.65
N GLN A 64 -3.76 -3.72 11.89
CA GLN A 64 -3.00 -3.34 13.09
C GLN A 64 -1.70 -4.15 13.23
N ASP A 65 -1.74 -5.43 12.86
CA ASP A 65 -0.58 -6.31 12.94
C ASP A 65 0.36 -6.07 11.75
N ALA A 66 -0.17 -5.75 10.56
CA ALA A 66 0.64 -5.23 9.44
C ALA A 66 1.41 -3.97 9.84
N GLU A 67 0.79 -3.05 10.59
CA GLU A 67 1.42 -1.79 11.01
C GLU A 67 2.54 -2.03 12.02
N LYS A 68 2.33 -2.93 12.97
CA LYS A 68 3.38 -3.35 13.89
C LYS A 68 4.55 -4.01 13.15
N ALA A 69 4.27 -4.84 12.13
CA ALA A 69 5.31 -5.46 11.30
C ALA A 69 6.13 -4.42 10.53
N LEU A 70 5.47 -3.45 9.90
CA LEU A 70 6.12 -2.36 9.20
C LEU A 70 6.97 -1.49 10.14
N LYS A 71 6.47 -1.15 11.33
CA LYS A 71 7.25 -0.41 12.35
C LYS A 71 8.47 -1.19 12.82
N LYS A 72 8.33 -2.51 12.99
CA LYS A 72 9.45 -3.37 13.42
C LYS A 72 10.51 -3.49 12.34
N MET A 73 10.11 -3.71 11.09
CA MET A 73 11.01 -3.70 9.92
C MET A 73 11.86 -2.42 9.90
N ARG A 74 11.23 -1.25 10.06
CA ARG A 74 11.92 0.05 10.14
C ARG A 74 12.88 0.13 11.33
N ALA A 75 12.45 -0.31 12.51
CA ALA A 75 13.27 -0.28 13.73
C ALA A 75 14.51 -1.19 13.64
N LEU A 76 14.49 -2.19 12.75
CA LEU A 76 15.63 -3.05 12.44
C LEU A 76 16.53 -2.47 11.33
N GLY A 77 16.27 -1.25 10.85
CA GLY A 77 17.03 -0.62 9.77
C GLY A 77 16.69 -1.15 8.37
N GLN A 78 15.70 -2.05 8.26
CA GLN A 78 15.26 -2.56 6.96
C GLN A 78 14.37 -1.52 6.27
N THR A 79 14.69 -1.20 5.01
CA THR A 79 13.97 -0.18 4.24
C THR A 79 12.78 -0.81 3.50
N PRO A 80 11.54 -0.36 3.74
CA PRO A 80 10.37 -0.81 2.97
C PRO A 80 10.57 -0.61 1.46
N ASN A 81 10.11 -1.56 0.66
CA ASN A 81 10.22 -1.52 -0.79
C ASN A 81 8.85 -1.66 -1.45
N ALA A 82 8.83 -1.76 -2.78
CA ALA A 82 7.57 -1.78 -3.53
C ALA A 82 6.61 -2.89 -3.08
N GLN A 83 7.11 -4.09 -2.83
CA GLN A 83 6.30 -5.22 -2.36
C GLN A 83 5.64 -4.95 -1.00
N THR A 84 6.36 -4.28 -0.08
CA THR A 84 5.81 -3.87 1.22
C THR A 84 4.55 -3.04 1.05
N PHE A 85 4.60 -2.07 0.14
CA PHE A 85 3.53 -1.10 -0.05
C PHE A 85 2.39 -1.65 -0.92
N THR A 86 2.67 -2.55 -1.86
CA THR A 86 1.64 -3.24 -2.66
C THR A 86 0.67 -3.99 -1.78
N GLY A 87 1.16 -4.76 -0.80
CA GLY A 87 0.29 -5.48 0.16
C GLY A 87 -0.62 -4.53 0.95
N TYR A 88 -0.09 -3.40 1.37
CA TYR A 88 -0.83 -2.34 2.07
C TYR A 88 -1.90 -1.69 1.22
N ALA A 89 -1.55 -1.33 -0.02
CA ALA A 89 -2.43 -0.64 -0.94
C ALA A 89 -3.55 -1.56 -1.45
N ALA A 90 -3.28 -2.85 -1.67
CA ALA A 90 -4.25 -3.78 -2.26
C ALA A 90 -5.54 -3.99 -1.45
N ILE A 91 -5.53 -3.71 -0.14
CA ILE A 91 -6.59 -4.17 0.77
C ILE A 91 -7.57 -3.07 1.19
N GLY A 92 -7.36 -1.86 0.64
CA GLY A 92 -8.45 -0.97 0.25
C GLY A 92 -9.44 -0.69 1.38
N GLY A 93 -8.95 -0.19 2.51
CA GLY A 93 -9.80 0.22 3.63
C GLY A 93 -9.31 1.47 4.36
N LYS A 94 -8.00 1.73 4.32
CA LYS A 94 -7.37 2.82 5.07
C LYS A 94 -6.71 3.83 4.14
N TYR A 95 -7.54 4.59 3.43
CA TYR A 95 -7.10 5.53 2.40
C TYR A 95 -6.17 6.65 2.94
N ILE A 96 -6.35 7.06 4.20
CA ILE A 96 -5.50 8.07 4.85
C ILE A 96 -4.08 7.51 5.02
N GLU A 97 -3.94 6.30 5.56
CA GLU A 97 -2.64 5.65 5.72
C GLU A 97 -1.95 5.46 4.36
N VAL A 98 -2.67 5.04 3.32
CA VAL A 98 -2.10 4.94 1.97
C VAL A 98 -1.65 6.31 1.42
N THR A 99 -2.29 7.40 1.86
CA THR A 99 -1.87 8.77 1.49
C THR A 99 -0.56 9.15 2.17
N GLU A 100 -0.37 8.76 3.42
CA GLU A 100 0.88 8.96 4.17
C GLU A 100 2.00 8.10 3.59
N LEU A 101 1.72 6.81 3.36
CA LEU A 101 2.65 5.87 2.71
C LEU A 101 3.07 6.36 1.32
N TRP A 102 2.16 6.96 0.54
CA TRP A 102 2.51 7.56 -0.75
C TRP A 102 3.46 8.76 -0.62
N GLY A 103 3.32 9.56 0.44
CA GLY A 103 4.29 10.61 0.76
C GLY A 103 5.68 10.00 1.01
N GLU A 104 5.74 9.03 1.92
CA GLU A 104 6.98 8.32 2.26
C GLU A 104 7.63 7.67 1.04
N MET A 105 6.84 7.01 0.18
CA MET A 105 7.34 6.37 -1.04
C MET A 105 8.01 7.37 -1.99
N LYS A 106 7.47 8.59 -2.11
CA LYS A 106 8.07 9.64 -2.95
C LYS A 106 9.38 10.16 -2.34
N ASP A 107 9.43 10.29 -1.02
CA ASP A 107 10.65 10.69 -0.32
C ASP A 107 11.74 9.61 -0.44
N LEU A 108 11.37 8.34 -0.33
CA LEU A 108 12.25 7.19 -0.54
C LEU A 108 12.73 7.09 -2.00
N ALA A 109 11.85 7.30 -2.97
CA ALA A 109 12.24 7.32 -4.38
C ALA A 109 13.24 8.45 -4.69
N SER A 110 13.13 9.58 -3.98
CA SER A 110 14.04 10.72 -4.13
C SER A 110 15.39 10.51 -3.44
N SER A 111 15.42 9.75 -2.33
CA SER A 111 16.61 9.57 -1.48
C SER A 111 17.36 8.24 -1.67
N SER A 112 16.68 7.17 -2.10
CA SER A 112 17.18 5.79 -1.99
C SER A 112 17.10 4.94 -3.29
N SER A 113 16.94 5.56 -4.46
CA SER A 113 16.79 4.85 -5.76
C SER A 113 15.64 3.83 -5.83
N MET A 114 14.67 3.91 -4.91
CA MET A 114 13.49 3.04 -4.95
C MET A 114 12.77 3.24 -6.28
N LYS A 115 12.64 2.15 -7.05
CA LYS A 115 11.86 2.13 -8.29
C LYS A 115 10.43 1.73 -7.97
N PHE A 116 9.49 2.47 -8.56
CA PHE A 116 8.10 2.07 -8.59
C PHE A 116 7.90 1.03 -9.67
N ASP A 117 7.32 -0.12 -9.33
CA ASP A 117 6.86 -1.10 -10.30
C ASP A 117 5.38 -0.89 -10.66
N GLN A 118 4.93 -1.59 -11.70
CA GLN A 118 3.58 -1.45 -12.23
C GLN A 118 2.51 -1.90 -11.22
N GLU A 119 2.78 -2.97 -10.48
CA GLU A 119 1.83 -3.56 -9.54
C GLU A 119 1.58 -2.62 -8.34
N LEU A 120 2.64 -1.99 -7.83
CA LEU A 120 2.56 -1.00 -6.77
C LEU A 120 1.73 0.21 -7.20
N LEU A 121 2.09 0.83 -8.33
CA LEU A 121 1.39 2.05 -8.77
C LEU A 121 -0.06 1.77 -9.13
N ASP A 122 -0.37 0.62 -9.75
CA ASP A 122 -1.75 0.19 -10.01
C ASP A 122 -2.52 -0.05 -8.70
N SER A 123 -1.90 -0.64 -7.68
CA SER A 123 -2.53 -0.85 -6.36
C SER A 123 -2.81 0.48 -5.64
N VAL A 124 -1.86 1.42 -5.67
CA VAL A 124 -2.00 2.75 -5.06
C VAL A 124 -3.07 3.56 -5.80
N LEU A 125 -3.06 3.54 -7.14
CA LEU A 125 -4.06 4.21 -7.96
C LEU A 125 -5.47 3.64 -7.71
N TYR A 126 -5.62 2.31 -7.66
CA TYR A 126 -6.87 1.65 -7.28
C TYR A 126 -7.42 2.18 -5.97
N THR A 127 -6.57 2.26 -4.94
CA THR A 127 -6.98 2.72 -3.62
C THR A 127 -7.38 4.19 -3.60
N PHE A 128 -6.63 5.07 -4.26
CA PHE A 128 -7.01 6.48 -4.34
C PHE A 128 -8.27 6.72 -5.14
N VAL A 129 -8.47 6.04 -6.27
CA VAL A 129 -9.68 6.17 -7.08
C VAL A 129 -10.89 5.62 -6.32
N ARG A 130 -10.75 4.46 -5.66
CA ARG A 130 -11.83 3.91 -4.82
C ARG A 130 -12.18 4.83 -3.65
N GLY A 131 -11.18 5.43 -2.99
CA GLY A 131 -11.37 6.35 -1.86
C GLY A 131 -11.76 7.78 -2.23
N GLY A 132 -11.71 8.17 -3.51
CA GLY A 132 -12.00 9.53 -3.97
C GLY A 132 -10.87 10.53 -3.72
N PHE A 133 -9.64 10.06 -3.50
CA PHE A 133 -8.44 10.89 -3.29
C PHE A 133 -7.84 11.31 -4.63
N PHE A 134 -8.63 12.00 -5.46
CA PHE A 134 -8.27 12.29 -6.86
C PHE A 134 -7.01 13.14 -7.03
N LEU A 135 -6.67 13.98 -6.05
CA LEU A 135 -5.41 14.72 -6.06
C LEU A 135 -4.22 13.75 -6.13
N ARG A 136 -4.22 12.74 -5.27
CA ARG A 136 -3.17 11.71 -5.24
C ARG A 136 -3.29 10.73 -6.41
N ALA A 137 -4.51 10.41 -6.83
CA ALA A 137 -4.72 9.59 -8.02
C ALA A 137 -4.07 10.22 -9.27
N ASN A 138 -4.22 11.53 -9.47
CA ASN A 138 -3.56 12.24 -10.57
C ASN A 138 -2.04 12.21 -10.45
N GLU A 139 -1.48 12.41 -9.24
CA GLU A 139 -0.02 12.27 -9.03
C GLU A 139 0.50 10.89 -9.45
N VAL A 140 -0.25 9.82 -9.16
CA VAL A 140 0.12 8.45 -9.54
C VAL A 140 -0.01 8.24 -11.05
N VAL A 141 -1.07 8.75 -11.67
CA VAL A 141 -1.24 8.71 -13.14
C VAL A 141 -0.07 9.41 -13.83
N GLU A 142 0.29 10.62 -13.41
CA GLU A 142 1.44 11.36 -13.95
C GLU A 142 2.73 10.55 -13.81
N LYS A 143 2.92 9.88 -12.67
CA LYS A 143 4.09 9.03 -12.44
C LYS A 143 4.12 7.81 -13.36
N MET A 144 2.98 7.15 -13.58
CA MET A 144 2.87 5.99 -14.47
C MET A 144 3.04 6.41 -15.95
N GLU A 145 2.47 7.53 -16.37
CA GLU A 145 2.61 8.05 -17.74
C GLU A 145 4.05 8.50 -18.02
N ALA A 146 4.71 9.17 -17.07
CA ALA A 146 6.12 9.53 -17.18
C ALA A 146 7.07 8.32 -17.26
N GLY A 147 6.64 7.17 -16.72
CA GLY A 147 7.36 5.90 -16.79
C GLY A 147 6.98 5.02 -17.98
N ASP A 148 6.12 5.50 -18.89
CA ASP A 148 5.54 4.74 -20.00
C ASP A 148 4.91 3.40 -19.57
N MET A 149 4.22 3.43 -18.43
CA MET A 149 3.63 2.24 -17.81
C MET A 149 2.19 2.04 -18.29
N PHE A 150 1.77 0.78 -18.41
CA PHE A 150 0.40 0.47 -18.79
C PHE A 150 -0.59 0.89 -17.71
N ILE A 151 -1.65 1.62 -18.10
CA ILE A 151 -2.75 2.01 -17.22
C ILE A 151 -4.07 1.52 -17.83
N ASP A 152 -4.76 0.64 -17.12
CA ASP A 152 -6.10 0.18 -17.52
C ASP A 152 -7.16 1.27 -17.27
N LYS A 153 -7.26 2.21 -18.22
CA LYS A 153 -8.25 3.30 -18.15
C LYS A 153 -9.69 2.79 -18.04
N TYR A 154 -10.01 1.62 -18.60
CA TYR A 154 -11.35 1.04 -18.52
C TYR A 154 -11.70 0.57 -17.10
N LYS A 155 -10.77 -0.10 -16.42
CA LYS A 155 -10.88 -0.45 -14.99
C LYS A 155 -11.14 0.79 -14.15
N TYR A 156 -10.34 1.84 -14.31
CA TYR A 156 -10.48 3.07 -13.52
C TYR A 156 -11.76 3.84 -13.84
N ARG A 157 -12.20 3.84 -15.10
CA ARG A 157 -13.50 4.36 -15.52
C ARG A 157 -14.65 3.65 -14.80
N THR A 158 -14.58 2.32 -14.72
CA THR A 158 -15.59 1.50 -14.04
C THR A 158 -15.65 1.80 -12.54
N ILE A 159 -14.50 1.90 -11.87
CA ILE A 159 -14.42 2.23 -10.44
C ILE A 159 -14.97 3.64 -10.18
N PHE A 160 -14.58 4.63 -10.99
CA PHE A 160 -15.08 6.00 -10.89
C PHE A 160 -16.60 6.04 -11.02
N LEU A 161 -17.17 5.39 -12.04
CA LEU A 161 -18.62 5.36 -12.23
C LEU A 161 -19.36 4.57 -11.15
N LYS A 162 -18.71 3.59 -10.50
CA LYS A 162 -19.31 2.82 -9.41
C LYS A 162 -19.38 3.61 -8.10
N TYR A 163 -18.29 4.27 -7.72
CA TYR A 163 -18.17 4.91 -6.40
C TYR A 163 -18.43 6.41 -6.41
N HIS A 164 -18.24 7.08 -7.55
CA HIS A 164 -18.10 8.54 -7.64
C HIS A 164 -19.03 9.22 -8.64
N LYS A 165 -20.02 8.50 -9.20
CA LYS A 165 -20.98 8.99 -10.23
C LYS A 165 -21.70 10.31 -9.88
N THR A 166 -21.85 10.61 -8.59
CA THR A 166 -22.62 11.77 -8.09
C THR A 166 -21.76 12.97 -7.71
N LEU A 167 -20.43 12.88 -7.81
CA LEU A 167 -19.52 13.97 -7.42
C LEU A 167 -19.80 15.29 -8.18
N ASP A 168 -20.30 15.20 -9.41
CA ASP A 168 -20.59 16.36 -10.26
C ASP A 168 -21.97 16.99 -10.03
N LYS A 169 -22.87 16.32 -9.30
CA LYS A 169 -24.26 16.77 -9.15
C LYS A 169 -24.47 17.81 -8.04
N LYS A 170 -23.44 18.11 -7.24
CA LYS A 170 -23.57 19.08 -6.15
C LYS A 170 -23.36 20.52 -6.66
N LYS A 171 -24.43 21.33 -6.56
CA LYS A 171 -24.42 22.79 -6.81
C LYS A 171 -23.21 23.44 -6.13
N ASN A 172 -22.51 24.32 -6.86
CA ASN A 172 -21.42 25.14 -6.33
C ASN A 172 -21.89 25.89 -5.08
N PRO A 173 -21.38 25.57 -3.87
CA PRO A 173 -21.57 26.44 -2.73
C PRO A 173 -20.87 27.76 -3.00
N LYS A 174 -21.51 28.89 -2.67
CA LYS A 174 -20.99 30.25 -2.90
C LYS A 174 -19.68 30.54 -2.15
N VAL A 175 -19.37 29.76 -1.11
CA VAL A 175 -18.13 29.85 -0.33
C VAL A 175 -17.53 28.44 -0.25
N GLN A 176 -16.33 28.26 -0.79
CA GLN A 176 -15.55 27.04 -0.66
C GLN A 176 -14.16 27.40 -0.14
N THR A 177 -13.68 26.66 0.85
CA THR A 177 -12.27 26.68 1.24
C THR A 177 -11.41 26.25 0.05
N GLU A 178 -10.23 26.83 -0.10
CA GLU A 178 -9.27 26.51 -1.17
C GLU A 178 -9.02 24.99 -1.30
N ALA A 179 -8.95 24.28 -0.17
CA ALA A 179 -8.79 22.82 -0.14
C ALA A 179 -9.97 22.06 -0.77
N ARG A 180 -11.22 22.54 -0.63
CA ARG A 180 -12.39 21.92 -1.27
C ARG A 180 -12.39 22.16 -2.77
N PHE A 181 -11.98 23.36 -3.18
CA PHE A 181 -11.85 23.72 -4.59
C PHE A 181 -10.81 22.82 -5.29
N LYS A 182 -9.60 22.72 -4.73
CA LYS A 182 -8.52 21.84 -5.24
C LYS A 182 -8.96 20.37 -5.36
N ARG A 183 -9.69 19.85 -4.37
CA ARG A 183 -10.23 18.47 -4.43
C ARG A 183 -11.22 18.27 -5.56
N ARG A 184 -12.08 19.26 -5.81
CA ARG A 184 -13.06 19.20 -6.91
C ARG A 184 -12.38 19.30 -8.26
N GLU A 185 -11.44 20.21 -8.43
CA GLU A 185 -10.66 20.32 -9.68
C GLU A 185 -9.90 19.04 -9.97
N ALA A 186 -9.26 18.43 -8.97
CA ALA A 186 -8.58 17.16 -9.15
C ALA A 186 -9.53 16.04 -9.60
N ALA A 187 -10.76 15.99 -9.05
CA ALA A 187 -11.78 15.03 -9.48
C ALA A 187 -12.23 15.25 -10.93
N LEU A 188 -12.40 16.51 -11.34
CA LEU A 188 -12.74 16.87 -12.72
C LEU A 188 -11.60 16.54 -13.69
N ALA A 189 -10.35 16.82 -13.31
CA ALA A 189 -9.17 16.46 -14.07
C ALA A 189 -9.08 14.94 -14.29
N PHE A 190 -9.26 14.15 -13.21
CA PHE A 190 -9.27 12.69 -13.30
C PHE A 190 -10.43 12.18 -14.19
N ARG A 191 -11.62 12.78 -14.05
CA ARG A 191 -12.78 12.45 -14.90
C ARG A 191 -12.52 12.75 -16.38
N LYS A 192 -11.88 13.89 -16.69
CA LYS A 192 -11.47 14.25 -18.06
C LYS A 192 -10.43 13.27 -18.60
N TRP A 193 -9.44 12.89 -17.79
CA TRP A 193 -8.43 11.89 -18.15
C TRP A 193 -9.03 10.52 -18.50
N LEU A 194 -10.15 10.15 -17.86
CA LEU A 194 -10.94 8.95 -18.18
C LEU A 194 -11.78 9.04 -19.47
N GLY A 195 -11.81 10.20 -20.14
CA GLY A 195 -12.65 10.43 -21.33
C GLY A 195 -14.15 10.48 -21.02
N LEU A 196 -14.53 10.94 -19.81
CA LEU A 196 -15.92 11.06 -19.35
C LEU A 196 -16.49 12.50 -19.42
N LEU A 197 -15.71 13.43 -19.97
CA LEU A 197 -16.02 14.85 -20.16
C LEU A 197 -15.61 15.28 -21.56
#